data_AF-A0A9P6XY09-F1
#
_entry.id   AF-A0A9P6XY09-F1
#
_cell.length_a   1.000
_cell.length_b   1.000
_cell.length_c   1.000
_cell.angle_alpha   90.00
_cell.angle_beta   90.00
_cell.angle_gamma   90.00
#
_symmetry.space_group_name_H-M   'P 1'
#
loop_
_entity.id
_entity.type
_entity.pdbx_description
1 polymer ?
#
loop_
_entity_poly.entity_id
_entity_poly.type
_entity_poly.pdbx_seq_one_letter_code
_entity_poly.pdbx_strand_id
1 'polypeptide(L)'
;MQPGYDPAFRASVVAEARDNVRRLRHHPRIVLRCGNNEEETAWKDWGHGRDLKAADPAFAAKVWQGYVDLFGNDLRQVVGEEGLGVPYWSSSPSNDLDEKANDSTRGDKHYWQVWGNPALPVQAYLRETPRFMSEYGLQAWPSVATVDQIAPRAEQRIDSPPPAALHRAGLR
;
A
#
# COMPACT_ATOMS: atom_id res chain seq x y z
N MET A 1 -3.19 -8.82 6.69
CA MET A 1 -3.16 -7.67 7.61
C MET A 1 -2.12 -7.94 8.67
N GLN A 2 -1.30 -6.95 9.00
CA GLN A 2 -0.24 -7.09 10.00
C GLN A 2 -0.81 -7.48 11.38
N PRO A 3 -0.06 -8.20 12.22
CA PRO A 3 -0.52 -8.63 13.53
C PRO A 3 -0.51 -7.48 14.56
N GLY A 4 -1.21 -6.38 14.26
CA GLY A 4 -1.37 -5.24 15.17
C GLY A 4 -2.11 -5.58 16.48
N TYR A 5 -2.64 -6.78 16.64
CA TYR A 5 -3.21 -7.24 17.92
C TYR A 5 -2.18 -7.90 18.84
N ASP A 6 -0.94 -8.09 18.38
CA ASP A 6 0.18 -8.55 19.19
C ASP A 6 0.93 -7.34 19.76
N PRO A 7 0.96 -7.15 21.10
CA PRO A 7 1.67 -6.05 21.73
C PRO A 7 3.17 -6.01 21.43
N ALA A 8 3.82 -7.16 21.28
CA ALA A 8 5.25 -7.21 21.00
C ALA A 8 5.56 -6.69 19.59
N PHE A 9 4.74 -7.08 18.60
CA PHE A 9 4.82 -6.57 17.24
C PHE A 9 4.58 -5.06 17.20
N ARG A 10 3.50 -4.56 17.83
CA ARG A 10 3.20 -3.11 17.88
C ARG A 10 4.32 -2.31 18.52
N ALA A 11 4.85 -2.77 19.66
CA ALA A 11 5.95 -2.09 20.32
C ALA A 11 7.19 -1.98 19.42
N SER A 12 7.50 -3.04 18.67
CA SER A 12 8.59 -3.03 17.68
C SER A 12 8.35 -2.00 16.58
N VAL A 13 7.14 -1.96 16.00
CA VAL A 13 6.79 -1.02 14.92
C VAL A 13 6.80 0.44 15.42
N VAL A 14 6.35 0.69 16.65
CA VAL A 14 6.40 2.03 17.26
C VAL A 14 7.83 2.50 17.48
N ALA A 15 8.73 1.62 17.91
CA ALA A 15 10.15 1.94 18.05
C ALA A 15 10.76 2.32 16.68
N GLU A 16 10.52 1.50 15.66
CA GLU A 16 10.95 1.79 14.28
C GLU A 16 10.41 3.14 13.78
N ALA A 17 9.12 3.42 14.02
CA ALA A 17 8.49 4.65 13.59
C ALA A 17 9.13 5.87 14.25
N ARG A 18 9.38 5.84 15.56
CA ARG A 18 10.05 6.94 16.28
C ARG A 18 11.44 7.19 15.72
N ASP A 19 12.23 6.14 15.51
CA ASP A 19 13.58 6.27 14.97
C ASP A 19 13.56 6.92 13.58
N ASN A 20 12.68 6.46 12.69
CA ASN A 20 12.56 6.99 11.33
C ASN A 20 11.97 8.40 11.28
N VAL A 21 11.00 8.73 12.14
CA VAL A 21 10.46 10.09 12.23
C VAL A 21 11.53 11.04 12.71
N ARG A 22 12.24 10.74 13.81
CA ARG A 22 13.35 11.58 14.31
C ARG A 22 14.45 11.79 13.28
N ARG A 23 14.86 10.70 12.60
CA ARG A 23 15.92 10.74 11.59
C ARG A 23 15.57 11.63 10.40
N LEU A 24 14.29 11.69 10.02
CA LEU A 24 13.87 12.30 8.77
C LEU A 24 13.07 13.61 8.92
N ARG A 25 12.58 13.95 10.12
CA ARG A 25 11.67 15.10 10.36
C ARG A 25 12.22 16.48 9.96
N HIS A 26 13.54 16.63 9.82
CA HIS A 26 14.15 17.90 9.39
C HIS A 26 14.26 18.04 7.87
N HIS A 27 13.82 17.05 7.08
CA HIS A 27 13.81 17.14 5.63
C HIS A 27 12.52 17.81 5.12
N PRO A 28 12.58 19.02 4.55
CA PRO A 28 11.38 19.78 4.14
C PRO A 28 10.63 19.14 2.96
N ARG A 29 11.21 18.13 2.30
CA ARG A 29 10.57 17.37 1.22
C ARG A 29 9.57 16.33 1.74
N ILE A 30 9.59 16.03 3.04
CA ILE A 30 8.65 15.10 3.67
C ILE A 30 7.45 15.91 4.15
N VAL A 31 6.38 15.85 3.37
CA VAL A 31 5.17 16.67 3.58
C VAL A 31 3.95 15.87 4.05
N LEU A 32 4.07 14.54 4.08
CA LEU A 32 3.04 13.61 4.54
C LEU A 32 3.73 12.35 5.06
N ARG A 33 3.16 11.73 6.09
CA ARG A 33 3.46 10.36 6.49
C ARG A 33 2.22 9.50 6.29
N CYS A 34 2.35 8.38 5.59
CA CYS A 34 1.27 7.42 5.41
C CYS A 34 1.60 6.13 6.18
N GLY A 35 0.62 5.54 6.86
CA GLY A 35 0.80 4.38 7.73
C GLY A 35 1.10 3.08 6.99
N ASN A 36 0.37 2.79 5.92
CA ASN A 36 0.54 1.59 5.11
C ASN A 36 0.06 1.77 3.67
N ASN A 37 0.33 0.75 2.86
CA ASN A 37 -0.25 0.58 1.54
C ASN A 37 -1.38 -0.46 1.58
N GLU A 38 -2.57 -0.06 1.16
CA GLU A 38 -3.73 -0.87 0.82
C GLU A 38 -4.29 -1.81 1.90
N GLU A 39 -3.79 -1.82 3.14
CA GLU A 39 -4.31 -2.75 4.15
C GLU A 39 -5.79 -2.47 4.50
N GLU A 40 -6.20 -1.19 4.44
CA GLU A 40 -7.59 -0.82 4.68
C GLU A 40 -8.54 -1.31 3.57
N THR A 41 -8.19 -1.07 2.30
CA THR A 41 -9.00 -1.51 1.15
C THR A 41 -8.94 -3.02 0.98
N ALA A 42 -7.82 -3.67 1.32
CA ALA A 42 -7.74 -5.12 1.35
C ALA A 42 -8.72 -5.74 2.36
N TRP A 43 -8.86 -5.12 3.53
CA TRP A 43 -9.83 -5.53 4.54
C TRP A 43 -11.27 -5.29 4.11
N LYS A 44 -11.57 -4.07 3.62
CA LYS A 44 -12.93 -3.60 3.33
C LYS A 44 -13.47 -4.11 1.98
N ASP A 45 -12.64 -4.13 0.94
CA ASP A 45 -13.08 -4.27 -0.45
C ASP A 45 -12.60 -5.58 -1.12
N TRP A 46 -11.42 -6.09 -0.78
CA TRP A 46 -10.86 -7.28 -1.46
C TRP A 46 -11.41 -8.61 -0.91
N GLY A 47 -12.21 -8.56 0.15
CA GLY A 47 -12.86 -9.72 0.76
C GLY A 47 -12.11 -10.30 1.96
N HIS A 48 -10.89 -9.86 2.28
CA HIS A 48 -10.14 -10.43 3.42
C HIS A 48 -10.87 -10.29 4.76
N GLY A 49 -11.42 -9.10 5.04
CA GLY A 49 -12.17 -8.86 6.27
C GLY A 49 -13.50 -9.62 6.30
N ARG A 50 -14.17 -9.73 5.15
CA ARG A 50 -15.41 -10.51 4.99
C ARG A 50 -15.17 -12.00 5.26
N ASP A 51 -14.18 -12.57 4.60
CA ASP A 51 -13.90 -14.01 4.66
C ASP A 51 -13.41 -14.40 6.06
N LEU A 52 -12.57 -13.57 6.69
CA LEU A 52 -12.15 -13.79 8.07
C LEU A 52 -13.30 -13.64 9.07
N LYS A 53 -14.18 -12.64 8.89
CA LYS A 53 -15.38 -12.49 9.73
C LYS A 53 -16.33 -13.68 9.58
N ALA A 54 -16.43 -14.28 8.40
CA ALA A 54 -17.23 -15.48 8.20
C ALA A 54 -16.62 -16.72 8.88
N ALA A 55 -15.29 -16.85 8.89
CA ALA A 55 -14.59 -17.97 9.52
C ALA A 55 -14.50 -17.85 11.05
N ASP A 56 -14.15 -16.68 11.56
CA ASP A 56 -13.99 -16.39 12.99
C ASP A 56 -14.29 -14.90 13.28
N PRO A 57 -15.53 -14.56 13.65
CA PRO A 57 -15.93 -13.18 13.93
C PRO A 57 -15.15 -12.52 15.07
N ALA A 58 -14.80 -13.28 16.10
CA ALA A 58 -14.11 -12.77 17.28
C ALA A 58 -12.66 -12.43 16.95
N PHE A 59 -11.98 -13.31 16.22
CA PHE A 59 -10.64 -13.06 15.74
C PHE A 59 -10.62 -11.94 14.69
N ALA A 60 -11.59 -11.88 13.78
CA ALA A 60 -11.70 -10.78 12.82
C ALA A 60 -11.83 -9.41 13.52
N ALA A 61 -12.64 -9.32 14.58
CA ALA A 61 -12.75 -8.10 15.39
C ALA A 61 -11.42 -7.74 16.07
N LYS A 62 -10.70 -8.73 16.63
CA LYS A 62 -9.38 -8.54 17.22
C LYS A 62 -8.35 -8.04 16.18
N VAL A 63 -8.36 -8.61 14.98
CA VAL A 63 -7.47 -8.22 13.87
C VAL A 63 -7.74 -6.77 13.45
N TRP A 64 -9.01 -6.42 13.24
CA TRP A 64 -9.40 -5.05 12.89
C TRP A 64 -9.04 -4.04 13.98
N GLN A 65 -9.28 -4.37 15.25
CA GLN A 65 -8.89 -3.49 16.35
C GLN A 65 -7.37 -3.30 16.38
N GLY A 66 -6.58 -4.35 16.16
CA GLY A 66 -5.13 -4.25 16.05
C GLY A 66 -4.66 -3.33 14.91
N TYR A 67 -5.38 -3.33 13.78
CA TYR A 67 -5.13 -2.41 12.67
C TYR A 67 -5.43 -0.96 13.05
N VAL A 68 -6.59 -0.68 13.65
CA VAL A 68 -6.97 0.67 14.12
C VAL A 68 -5.99 1.16 15.18
N ASP A 69 -5.61 0.29 16.10
CA ASP A 69 -4.64 0.62 17.13
C ASP A 69 -3.28 1.02 16.55
N LEU A 70 -2.74 0.24 15.61
CA LEU A 70 -1.44 0.54 15.03
C LEU A 70 -1.50 1.76 14.10
N PHE A 71 -2.36 1.72 13.08
CA PHE A 71 -2.37 2.70 11.99
C PHE A 71 -3.28 3.89 12.25
N GLY A 72 -4.31 3.75 13.07
CA GLY A 72 -5.18 4.85 13.49
C GLY A 72 -4.61 5.66 14.64
N ASN A 73 -3.98 4.98 15.61
CA ASN A 73 -3.58 5.57 16.88
C ASN A 73 -2.05 5.65 17.04
N ASP A 74 -1.34 4.53 17.16
CA ASP A 74 0.06 4.51 17.58
C ASP A 74 0.98 5.30 16.64
N LEU A 75 0.92 5.00 15.33
CA LEU A 75 1.76 5.68 14.33
C LEU A 75 1.35 7.15 14.16
N ARG A 76 0.05 7.45 14.25
CA ARG A 76 -0.44 8.83 14.26
C ARG A 76 0.12 9.61 15.44
N GLN A 77 0.12 9.01 16.63
CA GLN A 77 0.65 9.61 17.84
C GLN A 77 2.16 9.87 17.70
N VAL A 78 2.94 8.91 17.20
CA VAL A 78 4.37 9.11 16.95
C VAL A 78 4.62 10.30 16.01
N VAL A 79 3.89 10.39 14.90
CA VAL A 79 4.04 11.52 13.96
C VAL A 79 3.54 12.84 14.57
N GLY A 80 2.45 12.82 15.34
CA GLY A 80 1.94 14.01 16.04
C GLY A 80 2.92 14.55 17.08
N GLU A 81 3.58 13.68 17.84
CA GLU A 81 4.54 14.05 18.87
C GLU A 81 5.89 14.49 18.28
N GLU A 82 6.36 13.83 17.22
CA GLU A 82 7.74 13.94 16.78
C GLU A 82 7.92 14.43 15.33
N GLY A 83 6.84 14.54 14.56
CA GLY A 83 6.84 14.84 13.13
C GLY A 83 6.86 16.33 12.76
N LEU A 84 7.00 17.23 13.73
CA LEU A 84 7.12 18.69 13.52
C LEU A 84 5.98 19.29 12.68
N GLY A 85 4.75 18.81 12.88
CA GLY A 85 3.55 19.30 12.20
C GLY A 85 3.30 18.69 10.81
N VAL A 86 4.11 17.73 10.36
CA VAL A 86 3.81 16.97 9.14
C VAL A 86 2.54 16.14 9.36
N PRO A 87 1.54 16.22 8.46
CA PRO A 87 0.30 15.47 8.59
C PRO A 87 0.54 13.95 8.44
N TYR A 88 -0.33 13.19 9.09
CA TYR A 88 -0.36 11.72 9.04
C TYR A 88 -1.65 11.23 8.37
N TRP A 89 -1.54 10.16 7.59
CA TRP A 89 -2.62 9.47 6.89
C TRP A 89 -2.59 7.98 7.22
N SER A 90 -3.71 7.38 7.60
CA SER A 90 -3.71 6.00 8.15
C SER A 90 -3.31 4.94 7.13
N SER A 91 -3.73 5.08 5.87
CA SER A 91 -3.54 4.11 4.78
C SER A 91 -3.66 4.81 3.42
N SER A 92 -3.07 4.26 2.37
CA SER A 92 -3.29 4.69 0.97
C SER A 92 -3.81 3.47 0.19
N PRO A 93 -5.05 3.47 -0.34
CA PRO A 93 -6.04 4.52 -0.26
C PRO A 93 -6.78 4.51 1.09
N SER A 94 -7.30 5.66 1.51
CA SER A 94 -8.12 5.76 2.72
C SER A 94 -9.04 6.98 2.71
N ASN A 95 -9.98 6.97 3.66
CA ASN A 95 -10.75 8.13 4.10
C ASN A 95 -10.48 8.43 5.59
N ASP A 96 -9.26 8.15 6.04
CA ASP A 96 -8.84 8.20 7.43
C ASP A 96 -9.71 7.32 8.34
N LEU A 97 -9.85 6.04 7.98
CA LEU A 97 -10.64 5.01 8.68
C LEU A 97 -12.17 5.14 8.60
N ASP A 98 -12.73 6.09 7.83
CA ASP A 98 -14.18 6.17 7.58
C ASP A 98 -14.72 4.89 6.92
N GLU A 99 -16.03 4.68 6.91
CA GLU A 99 -16.69 3.42 6.52
C GLU A 99 -16.14 2.82 5.22
N LYS A 100 -16.00 3.66 4.19
CA LYS A 100 -15.51 3.27 2.85
C LYS A 100 -14.08 3.76 2.63
N ALA A 101 -13.19 2.86 2.21
CA ALA A 101 -11.89 3.23 1.63
C ALA A 101 -12.00 3.33 0.10
N ASN A 102 -10.93 3.80 -0.57
CA ASN A 102 -10.85 3.82 -2.05
C ASN A 102 -12.04 4.53 -2.73
N ASP A 103 -12.54 5.61 -2.10
CA ASP A 103 -13.72 6.34 -2.54
C ASP A 103 -13.36 7.43 -3.57
N SER A 104 -14.26 7.67 -4.53
CA SER A 104 -14.08 8.73 -5.51
C SER A 104 -14.43 10.12 -4.95
N THR A 105 -15.25 10.18 -3.91
CA THR A 105 -15.77 11.48 -3.42
C THR A 105 -14.99 12.06 -2.24
N ARG A 106 -14.17 11.24 -1.58
CA ARG A 106 -13.43 11.55 -0.36
C ARG A 106 -12.06 10.88 -0.39
N GLY A 107 -11.08 11.46 0.31
CA GLY A 107 -9.76 10.86 0.49
C GLY A 107 -9.01 10.62 -0.81
N ASP A 108 -8.18 9.59 -0.81
CA ASP A 108 -7.39 9.17 -1.96
C ASP A 108 -7.84 7.82 -2.53
N LYS A 109 -7.50 7.56 -3.79
CA LYS A 109 -7.97 6.40 -4.56
C LYS A 109 -6.83 5.72 -5.31
N HIS A 110 -6.87 4.38 -5.29
CA HIS A 110 -6.08 3.48 -6.12
C HIS A 110 -7.00 2.87 -7.19
N TYR A 111 -6.92 3.38 -8.41
CA TYR A 111 -7.79 2.94 -9.52
C TYR A 111 -7.10 1.92 -10.43
N TRP A 112 -7.20 0.66 -10.01
CA TRP A 112 -6.59 -0.47 -10.72
C TRP A 112 -7.51 -1.19 -11.71
N GLN A 113 -8.75 -0.73 -11.93
CA GLN A 113 -9.70 -1.44 -12.81
C GLN A 113 -9.32 -1.43 -14.30
N VAL A 114 -8.47 -0.51 -14.75
CA VAL A 114 -7.97 -0.46 -16.14
C VAL A 114 -6.91 -1.53 -16.42
N TRP A 115 -5.97 -1.72 -15.50
CA TRP A 115 -4.87 -2.67 -15.67
C TRP A 115 -5.14 -4.02 -14.98
N GLY A 116 -5.58 -3.95 -13.72
CA GLY A 116 -5.92 -5.11 -12.90
C GLY A 116 -7.27 -5.69 -13.31
N ASN A 117 -8.05 -6.16 -12.35
CA ASN A 117 -9.39 -6.70 -12.61
C ASN A 117 -10.43 -5.55 -12.62
N PRO A 118 -11.31 -5.41 -13.64
CA PRO A 118 -11.60 -6.33 -14.75
C PRO A 118 -10.90 -6.00 -16.09
N ALA A 119 -9.78 -5.28 -16.08
CA ALA A 119 -9.00 -4.89 -17.26
C ALA A 119 -9.81 -4.02 -18.24
N LEU A 120 -10.42 -2.96 -17.71
CA LEU A 120 -11.19 -2.00 -18.49
C LEU A 120 -10.33 -1.30 -19.56
N PRO A 121 -10.92 -0.87 -20.69
CA PRO A 121 -10.22 -0.03 -21.66
C PRO A 121 -9.71 1.27 -21.02
N VAL A 122 -8.59 1.80 -21.53
CA VAL A 122 -7.95 3.02 -21.00
C VAL A 122 -8.88 4.25 -20.96
N GLN A 123 -9.92 4.29 -21.80
CA GLN A 123 -10.94 5.34 -21.79
C GLN A 123 -11.73 5.38 -20.47
N ALA A 124 -11.72 4.31 -19.68
CA ALA A 124 -12.34 4.29 -18.36
C ALA A 124 -11.70 5.29 -17.38
N TYR A 125 -10.41 5.66 -17.56
CA TYR A 125 -9.78 6.73 -16.79
C TYR A 125 -10.52 8.06 -16.91
N LEU A 126 -11.17 8.34 -18.05
CA LEU A 126 -11.93 9.58 -18.26
C LEU A 126 -13.21 9.64 -17.41
N ARG A 127 -13.64 8.52 -16.83
CA ARG A 127 -14.88 8.40 -16.04
C ARG A 127 -14.62 8.33 -14.54
N GLU A 128 -13.37 8.25 -14.12
CA GLU A 128 -12.97 8.11 -12.72
C GLU A 128 -12.19 9.34 -12.27
N THR A 129 -12.78 10.14 -11.37
CA THR A 129 -12.25 11.45 -10.95
C THR A 129 -12.24 11.58 -9.42
N PRO A 130 -11.35 10.85 -8.73
CA PRO A 130 -11.25 10.92 -7.27
C PRO A 130 -10.71 12.28 -6.81
N ARG A 131 -10.85 12.57 -5.52
CA ARG A 131 -10.30 13.81 -4.93
C ARG A 131 -8.77 13.84 -5.00
N PHE A 132 -8.15 12.68 -4.82
CA PHE A 132 -6.72 12.46 -5.02
C PHE A 132 -6.50 11.06 -5.61
N MET A 133 -5.84 10.96 -6.77
CA MET A 133 -5.48 9.67 -7.37
C MET A 133 -4.04 9.32 -6.96
N SER A 134 -3.89 8.52 -5.91
CA SER A 134 -2.58 8.10 -5.38
C SER A 134 -1.98 6.94 -6.17
N GLU A 135 -2.81 6.09 -6.80
CA GLU A 135 -2.32 5.04 -7.70
C GLU A 135 -3.22 4.77 -8.91
N TYR A 136 -2.56 4.55 -10.04
CA TYR A 136 -3.08 3.94 -11.26
C TYR A 136 -1.88 3.70 -12.19
N GLY A 137 -1.98 2.74 -13.11
CA GLY A 137 -0.88 2.52 -14.05
C GLY A 137 -1.15 1.45 -15.08
N LEU A 138 -0.20 1.30 -15.99
CA LEU A 138 -0.12 0.24 -17.00
C LEU A 138 1.29 -0.33 -16.98
N GLN A 139 1.43 -1.63 -17.22
CA GLN A 139 2.75 -2.25 -17.37
C GLN A 139 3.35 -1.91 -18.74
N ALA A 140 4.67 -1.74 -18.78
CA ALA A 140 5.44 -1.64 -20.01
C ALA A 140 6.78 -2.38 -19.85
N TRP A 141 7.35 -2.82 -20.97
CA TRP A 141 8.72 -3.32 -20.99
C TRP A 141 9.71 -2.16 -20.71
N PRO A 142 10.83 -2.43 -20.02
CA PRO A 142 11.91 -1.46 -19.91
C PRO A 142 12.56 -1.22 -21.27
N SER A 143 13.52 -0.29 -21.31
CA SER A 143 14.29 -0.03 -22.52
C SER A 143 15.00 -1.29 -23.03
N VAL A 144 15.20 -1.37 -24.35
CA VAL A 144 15.90 -2.51 -24.97
C VAL A 144 17.29 -2.72 -24.38
N ALA A 145 18.01 -1.64 -24.06
CA ALA A 145 19.33 -1.72 -23.42
C ALA A 145 19.28 -2.39 -22.04
N THR A 146 18.16 -2.26 -21.31
CA THR A 146 17.93 -2.99 -20.06
C THR A 146 17.63 -4.46 -20.32
N VAL A 147 16.83 -4.76 -21.35
CA VAL A 147 16.50 -6.15 -21.72
C VAL A 147 17.78 -6.91 -22.13
N ASP A 148 18.68 -6.27 -22.86
CA ASP A 148 19.97 -6.85 -23.27
C ASP A 148 20.87 -7.27 -22.11
N GLN A 149 20.70 -6.65 -20.93
CA GLN A 149 21.47 -7.00 -19.72
C GLN A 149 20.91 -8.23 -19.00
N ILE A 150 19.65 -8.61 -19.27
CA ILE A 150 18.96 -9.69 -18.56
C ILE A 150 18.62 -10.88 -19.45
N ALA A 151 18.60 -10.71 -20.77
CA ALA A 151 18.21 -11.74 -21.73
C ALA A 151 19.03 -11.64 -23.03
N PRO A 152 19.63 -12.74 -23.52
CA PRO A 152 20.22 -12.80 -24.85
C PRO A 152 19.19 -12.45 -25.94
N ARG A 153 19.61 -11.78 -27.02
CA ARG A 153 18.73 -11.37 -28.13
C ARG A 153 17.86 -12.50 -28.69
N ALA A 154 18.40 -13.71 -28.77
CA ALA A 154 17.67 -14.89 -29.26
C ALA A 154 16.49 -15.29 -28.36
N GLU A 155 16.48 -14.86 -27.10
CA GLU A 155 15.48 -15.18 -26.08
C GLU A 155 14.52 -14.00 -25.80
N GLN A 156 14.68 -12.85 -26.45
CA GLN A 156 13.84 -11.65 -26.22
C GLN A 156 12.48 -11.76 -26.94
N ARG A 157 11.65 -12.71 -26.51
CA ARG A 157 10.26 -12.87 -26.97
C ARG A 157 9.32 -12.72 -25.77
N ILE A 158 8.10 -12.25 -26.02
CA ILE A 158 7.11 -12.00 -24.95
C ILE A 158 6.69 -13.28 -24.22
N ASP A 159 6.78 -14.41 -24.91
CA ASP A 159 6.41 -15.75 -24.46
C ASP A 159 7.63 -16.62 -24.08
N SER A 160 8.84 -16.05 -24.11
CA SER A 160 10.03 -16.77 -23.65
C SER A 160 9.93 -17.07 -22.15
N PRO A 161 10.49 -18.20 -21.70
CA PRO A 161 10.70 -18.44 -20.27
C PRO A 161 11.47 -17.26 -19.65
N PRO A 162 11.17 -16.88 -18.39
CA PRO A 162 11.93 -15.83 -17.72
C PRO A 162 13.42 -16.17 -17.76
N PRO A 163 14.29 -15.23 -18.17
CA PRO A 163 15.73 -15.44 -18.14
C PRO A 163 16.18 -15.90 -16.75
N ALA A 164 17.10 -16.87 -16.68
CA ALA A 164 17.60 -17.41 -15.42
C ALA A 164 18.16 -16.33 -14.45
N ALA A 165 18.53 -15.15 -14.99
CA ALA A 165 18.98 -13.99 -14.22
C ALA A 165 17.88 -13.34 -13.37
N LEU A 166 16.59 -13.39 -13.77
CA LEU A 166 15.47 -12.86 -12.98
C LEU A 166 15.26 -13.64 -11.67
N HIS A 167 15.69 -14.90 -11.58
CA HIS A 167 15.67 -15.68 -10.34
C HIS A 167 16.79 -15.30 -9.35
N ARG A 168 17.87 -14.63 -9.78
CA ARG A 168 19.03 -14.31 -8.91
C ARG A 168 18.94 -12.93 -8.26
N ALA A 169 17.95 -12.11 -8.61
CA ALA A 169 17.79 -10.75 -8.08
C ALA A 169 17.24 -10.69 -6.64
N GLY A 170 16.90 -11.82 -6.02
CA GLY A 170 16.40 -11.90 -4.63
C GLY A 170 17.41 -12.41 -3.59
N LEU A 171 18.67 -12.65 -3.97
CA LEU A 171 19.70 -13.18 -3.06
C LEU A 171 21.04 -12.47 -3.29
N ARG A 172 21.16 -11.24 -2.80
CA ARG A 172 22.43 -10.63 -2.41
C ARG A 172 22.23 -9.81 -1.16
#